data_AF-A0A382RHD8-F1
#
_entry.id   AF-A0A382RHD8-F1
#
_cell.length_a   1.000
_cell.length_b   1.000
_cell.length_c   1.000
_cell.angle_alpha   90.00
_cell.angle_beta   90.00
_cell.angle_gamma   90.00
#
_symmetry.space_group_name_H-M   'P 1'
#
loop_
_entity.id
_entity.type
_entity.pdbx_description
1 polymer ?
#
loop_
_entity_poly.entity_id
_entity_poly.type
_entity_poly.pdbx_seq_one_letter_code
_entity_poly.pdbx_strand_id
1 'polypeptide(L)'
;QSGYQSGQFPARPYCLIGEFFGAGGFDDIEGAQAAVRANNCFTASDNITATNYEVGIKGRVNDYFDISVAVFNTEFEDLPYQVSRVSEGGFDTANLVVEQTSRGVEADATFTYGNFSMMTSVGYMDVDVEEQDGFNPVAPLTPDLTLAIGPQYTFELDGGDSIRVRADYSYRAEMYGEPTSAPERMTELDSRELVNFDIAYTPANDAYTVALYGRNIFDERYDNARLYTGDYILQVLSNDASEFGVRFSTEF
;
A
#
# COMPACT_ATOMS: atom_id res chain seq x y z
N GLN A 1 17.23 -13.02 -3.70
CA GLN A 1 17.79 -12.08 -4.70
C GLN A 1 18.36 -10.90 -3.91
N SER A 2 19.53 -10.36 -4.27
CA SER A 2 19.98 -9.06 -3.72
C SER A 2 19.62 -7.98 -4.71
N GLY A 3 18.81 -7.01 -4.27
CA GLY A 3 18.39 -5.88 -5.08
C GLY A 3 18.75 -4.59 -4.38
N TYR A 4 19.34 -3.64 -5.12
CA TYR A 4 19.41 -2.25 -4.66
C TYR A 4 18.07 -1.59 -4.93
N GLN A 5 17.39 -1.11 -3.89
CA GLN A 5 16.21 -0.28 -4.08
C GLN A 5 16.67 1.16 -4.34
N SER A 6 16.73 1.58 -5.61
CA SER A 6 17.06 2.97 -5.95
C SER A 6 15.88 3.87 -5.55
N GLY A 7 15.98 4.47 -4.36
CA GLY A 7 14.86 5.17 -3.72
C GLY A 7 15.19 6.48 -3.04
N GLN A 8 16.35 7.08 -3.30
CA GLN A 8 16.70 8.50 -3.13
C GLN A 8 18.19 8.55 -3.47
N PHE A 9 18.60 9.35 -4.46
CA PHE A 9 20.04 9.59 -4.67
C PHE A 9 20.65 10.00 -3.33
N PRO A 10 21.88 9.56 -2.96
CA PRO A 10 22.55 10.13 -1.80
C PRO A 10 22.60 11.64 -2.04
N ALA A 11 21.77 12.38 -1.30
CA ALA A 11 21.70 13.82 -1.44
C ALA A 11 23.12 14.33 -1.21
N ARG A 12 23.62 15.19 -2.11
CA ARG A 12 24.90 15.83 -1.86
C ARG A 12 24.75 16.56 -0.52
N PRO A 13 25.61 16.28 0.48
CA PRO A 13 25.45 16.89 1.78
C PRO A 13 25.46 18.41 1.61
N TYR A 14 24.37 19.04 2.01
CA TYR A 14 24.27 20.49 2.06
C TYR A 14 23.74 20.88 3.43
N CYS A 15 24.33 21.92 4.01
CA CYS A 15 23.95 22.41 5.31
C CYS A 15 23.28 23.77 5.13
N LEU A 16 22.17 24.00 5.82
CA LEU A 16 21.48 25.27 5.80
C LEU A 16 22.22 26.27 6.71
N ILE A 17 22.99 27.18 6.12
CA ILE A 17 23.76 28.20 6.86
C ILE A 17 22.88 29.39 7.30
N GLY A 18 21.63 29.47 6.79
CA GLY A 18 20.70 30.57 7.07
C GLY A 18 20.20 30.64 8.52
N GLU A 19 20.33 29.55 9.28
CA GLU A 19 19.80 29.45 10.65
C GLU A 19 20.55 30.32 11.66
N PHE A 20 21.81 30.68 11.38
CA PHE A 20 22.54 31.64 12.21
C PHE A 20 21.75 32.95 12.34
N PHE A 21 21.24 33.49 11.23
CA PHE A 21 20.45 34.72 11.24
C PHE A 21 19.00 34.50 11.69
N GLY A 22 18.45 33.30 11.47
CA GLY A 22 17.10 32.95 11.93
C GLY A 22 16.97 32.85 13.45
N ALA A 23 18.02 32.43 14.14
CA ALA A 23 18.09 32.32 15.59
C ALA A 23 18.71 33.56 16.26
N GLY A 24 18.57 34.74 15.64
CA GLY A 24 18.99 36.04 16.22
C GLY A 24 20.43 36.48 15.90
N GLY A 25 21.21 35.66 15.19
CA GLY A 25 22.52 36.06 14.65
C GLY A 25 23.49 36.61 15.68
N PHE A 26 23.95 37.83 15.45
CA PHE A 26 24.86 38.50 16.39
C PHE A 26 24.15 39.09 17.62
N ASP A 27 22.81 39.18 17.59
CA ASP A 27 22.00 39.71 18.68
C ASP A 27 21.63 38.61 19.70
N ASP A 28 21.60 37.34 19.29
CA ASP A 28 21.52 36.15 20.15
C ASP A 28 22.59 35.12 19.76
N ILE A 29 23.81 35.34 20.21
CA ILE A 29 24.95 34.53 19.79
C ILE A 29 24.90 33.09 20.34
N GLU A 30 24.21 32.88 21.46
CA GLU A 30 24.10 31.57 22.10
C GLU A 30 23.03 30.73 21.39
N GLY A 31 21.87 31.32 21.08
CA GLY A 31 20.83 30.72 20.24
C GLY A 31 21.32 30.47 18.80
N ALA A 32 22.01 31.43 18.19
CA ALA A 32 22.58 31.29 16.85
C ALA A 32 23.67 30.21 16.77
N GLN A 33 24.50 30.06 17.81
CA GLN A 33 25.47 28.98 17.89
C GLN A 33 24.80 27.62 18.13
N ALA A 34 23.74 27.56 18.95
CA ALA A 34 22.97 26.34 19.16
C ALA A 34 22.29 25.88 17.87
N ALA A 35 21.70 26.81 17.10
CA ALA A 35 21.09 26.54 15.80
C ALA A 35 22.13 26.01 14.80
N VAL A 36 23.28 26.67 14.65
CA VAL A 36 24.38 26.19 13.78
C VAL A 36 24.95 24.83 14.22
N ARG A 37 24.88 24.50 15.52
CA ARG A 37 25.31 23.20 16.07
C ARG A 37 24.23 22.11 15.97
N ALA A 38 22.97 22.49 15.81
CA ALA A 38 21.92 21.54 15.46
C ALA A 38 22.24 20.92 14.10
N ASN A 39 21.90 19.64 13.92
CA ASN A 39 22.25 18.93 12.68
C ASN A 39 21.38 19.43 11.51
N ASN A 40 21.81 20.52 10.87
CA ASN A 40 21.12 21.14 9.74
C ASN A 40 21.73 20.73 8.40
N CYS A 41 22.54 19.67 8.44
CA CYS A 41 23.15 19.05 7.28
C CYS A 41 22.27 17.90 6.83
N PHE A 42 21.68 18.03 5.65
CA PHE A 42 21.04 16.90 4.99
C PHE A 42 22.13 16.00 4.43
N THR A 43 22.58 15.03 5.22
CA THR A 43 23.55 14.02 4.81
C THR A 43 22.83 12.84 4.17
N ALA A 44 23.42 12.26 3.13
CA ALA A 44 22.96 10.97 2.63
C ALA A 44 23.09 9.91 3.74
N SER A 45 22.07 9.06 3.88
CA SER A 45 22.20 7.79 4.58
C SER A 45 23.04 6.81 3.77
N ASP A 46 23.40 5.69 4.38
CA ASP A 46 23.94 4.56 3.65
C ASP A 46 22.91 4.01 2.63
N ASN A 47 23.38 3.15 1.73
CA ASN A 47 22.53 2.57 0.70
C ASN A 47 21.54 1.60 1.33
N ILE A 48 20.26 1.79 1.05
CA ILE A 48 19.20 0.84 1.39
C ILE A 48 19.55 -0.54 0.79
N THR A 49 19.68 -1.54 1.65
CA THR A 49 19.97 -2.92 1.25
C THR A 49 18.74 -3.78 1.55
N ALA A 50 18.32 -4.58 0.57
CA ALA A 50 17.25 -5.55 0.72
C ALA A 50 17.73 -6.95 0.30
N THR A 51 17.80 -7.86 1.27
CA THR A 51 18.16 -9.26 1.05
C THR A 51 16.92 -10.13 1.19
N ASN A 52 16.45 -10.67 0.07
CA ASN A 52 15.27 -11.52 0.05
C ASN A 52 15.62 -13.01 -0.13
N TYR A 53 15.04 -13.84 0.73
CA TYR A 53 14.99 -15.28 0.66
C TYR A 53 13.55 -15.71 0.38
N GLU A 54 13.31 -16.36 -0.74
CA GLU A 54 11.97 -16.78 -1.16
C GLU A 54 12.00 -18.20 -1.70
N VAL A 55 10.97 -18.97 -1.34
CA VAL A 55 10.70 -20.27 -1.95
C VAL A 55 9.22 -20.37 -2.26
N GLY A 56 8.92 -20.83 -3.47
CA GLY A 56 7.55 -20.95 -3.92
C GLY A 56 7.35 -22.04 -4.95
N ILE A 57 6.09 -22.36 -5.17
CA ILE A 57 5.61 -23.27 -6.21
C ILE A 57 4.65 -22.51 -7.11
N LYS A 58 4.75 -22.76 -8.42
CA LYS A 58 3.81 -22.23 -9.39
C LYS A 58 3.49 -23.28 -10.42
N GLY A 59 2.21 -23.43 -10.73
CA GLY A 59 1.79 -24.27 -11.84
C GLY A 59 0.36 -24.77 -11.69
N ARG A 60 0.01 -25.59 -12.67
CA ARG A 60 -1.24 -26.32 -12.70
C ARG A 60 -1.13 -27.55 -11.81
N VAL A 61 -1.96 -27.63 -10.77
CA VAL A 61 -1.98 -28.80 -9.86
C VAL A 61 -2.98 -29.88 -10.31
N ASN A 62 -4.02 -29.51 -11.04
CA ASN A 62 -4.95 -30.42 -11.71
C ASN A 62 -5.71 -29.67 -12.83
N ASP A 63 -6.70 -30.29 -13.45
CA ASP A 63 -7.46 -29.71 -14.57
C ASP A 63 -8.25 -28.42 -14.20
N TYR A 64 -8.43 -28.14 -12.92
CA TYR A 64 -9.25 -27.04 -12.43
C TYR A 64 -8.47 -25.91 -11.77
N PHE A 65 -7.26 -26.17 -11.27
CA PHE A 65 -6.53 -25.23 -10.43
C PHE A 65 -5.16 -24.89 -11.01
N ASP A 66 -4.97 -23.61 -11.31
CA ASP A 66 -3.69 -22.98 -11.56
C ASP A 66 -3.33 -22.16 -10.30
N ILE A 67 -2.20 -22.48 -9.64
CA ILE A 67 -1.82 -21.86 -8.37
C ILE A 67 -0.39 -21.29 -8.41
N SER A 68 -0.14 -20.28 -7.59
CA SER A 68 1.16 -19.75 -7.24
C SER A 68 1.18 -19.53 -5.73
N VAL A 69 2.11 -20.15 -5.01
CA VAL A 69 2.26 -19.95 -3.56
C VAL A 69 3.72 -19.73 -3.27
N ALA A 70 4.05 -18.69 -2.53
CA ALA A 70 5.41 -18.38 -2.10
C ALA A 70 5.43 -18.05 -0.61
N VAL A 71 6.54 -18.38 0.03
CA VAL A 71 6.90 -17.86 1.35
C VAL A 71 8.20 -17.08 1.20
N PHE A 72 8.28 -15.92 1.85
CA PHE A 72 9.42 -15.02 1.74
C PHE A 72 9.86 -14.48 3.10
N ASN A 73 11.13 -14.13 3.18
CA ASN A 73 11.75 -13.39 4.26
C ASN A 73 12.69 -12.35 3.63
N THR A 74 12.39 -11.08 3.81
CA THR A 74 13.21 -9.96 3.34
C THR A 74 13.78 -9.20 4.52
N GLU A 75 15.10 -9.11 4.56
CA GLU A 75 15.86 -8.30 5.53
C GLU A 75 16.21 -6.97 4.85
N PHE A 76 15.80 -5.87 5.48
CA PHE A 76 16.09 -4.51 5.05
C PHE A 76 17.06 -3.85 6.04
N GLU A 77 18.12 -3.27 5.50
CA GLU A 77 19.07 -2.41 6.22
C GLU A 77 18.98 -0.99 5.64
N ASP A 78 19.22 0.01 6.48
CA ASP A 78 19.19 1.44 6.13
C ASP A 78 17.87 1.95 5.54
N LEU A 79 16.73 1.32 5.88
CA LEU A 79 15.43 1.65 5.29
C LEU A 79 14.89 2.98 5.87
N PRO A 80 14.63 4.01 5.04
CA PRO A 80 14.11 5.28 5.55
C PRO A 80 12.59 5.26 5.66
N TYR A 81 12.08 5.37 6.89
CA TYR A 81 10.70 5.74 7.16
C TYR A 81 10.55 7.26 7.25
N GLN A 82 9.51 7.81 6.60
CA GLN A 82 9.23 9.24 6.70
C GLN A 82 8.47 9.54 7.97
N VAL A 83 9.02 10.44 8.79
CA VAL A 83 8.38 10.97 9.99
C VAL A 83 8.17 12.46 9.78
N SER A 84 6.91 12.87 9.79
CA SER A 84 6.56 14.29 9.72
C SER A 84 6.19 14.84 11.09
N ARG A 85 6.62 16.07 11.36
CA ARG A 85 6.37 16.80 12.60
C ARG A 85 6.04 18.26 12.27
N VAL A 86 5.16 18.86 13.06
CA VAL A 86 4.94 20.31 12.99
C VAL A 86 5.73 20.99 14.10
N SER A 87 6.47 22.03 13.72
CA SER A 87 7.20 22.90 14.63
C SER A 87 6.81 24.36 14.39
N GLU A 88 7.31 25.28 15.22
CA GLU A 88 7.15 26.73 15.00
C GLU A 88 7.74 27.17 13.65
N GLY A 89 8.75 26.47 13.15
CA GLY A 89 9.36 26.69 11.83
C GLY A 89 8.56 26.13 10.64
N GLY A 90 7.43 25.45 10.90
CA GLY A 90 6.58 24.84 9.90
C GLY A 90 6.63 23.30 9.92
N PHE A 91 6.24 22.71 8.79
CA PHE A 91 6.19 21.27 8.61
C PHE A 91 7.58 20.71 8.27
N ASP A 92 8.09 19.84 9.14
CA ASP A 92 9.37 19.16 8.98
C ASP A 92 9.12 17.67 8.68
N THR A 93 9.89 17.11 7.75
CA THR A 93 9.85 15.68 7.43
C THR A 93 11.26 15.15 7.35
N ALA A 94 11.54 14.22 8.25
CA ALA A 94 12.85 13.59 8.37
C ALA A 94 12.73 12.07 8.14
N ASN A 95 13.85 11.45 7.80
CA ASN A 95 13.94 10.01 7.70
C ASN A 95 14.30 9.44 9.08
N LEU A 96 13.49 8.50 9.56
CA LEU A 96 13.87 7.53 10.58
C LEU A 96 14.46 6.33 9.83
N VAL A 97 15.77 6.12 9.94
CA VAL A 97 16.44 4.96 9.34
C VAL A 97 16.20 3.75 10.24
N VAL A 98 15.71 2.65 9.68
CA VAL A 98 15.37 1.42 10.42
C VAL A 98 15.98 0.18 9.78
N GLU A 99 16.18 -0.84 10.61
CA GLU A 99 16.33 -2.22 10.17
C GLU A 99 14.97 -2.91 10.28
N GLN A 100 14.58 -3.63 9.24
CA GLN A 100 13.25 -4.27 9.15
C GLN A 100 13.38 -5.68 8.59
N THR A 101 12.72 -6.65 9.22
CA THR A 101 12.50 -7.98 8.65
C THR A 101 11.03 -8.16 8.29
N SER A 102 10.74 -8.41 7.02
CA SER A 102 9.39 -8.75 6.53
C SER A 102 9.30 -10.21 6.14
N ARG A 103 8.39 -10.93 6.77
CA ARG A 103 8.10 -12.34 6.50
C ARG A 103 6.67 -12.46 5.99
N GLY A 104 6.44 -13.35 5.04
CA GLY A 104 5.08 -13.50 4.54
C GLY A 104 4.84 -14.74 3.70
N VAL A 105 3.56 -14.91 3.41
CA VAL A 105 3.03 -15.93 2.51
C VAL A 105 2.13 -15.24 1.50
N GLU A 106 2.35 -15.51 0.22
CA GLU A 106 1.48 -15.07 -0.87
C GLU A 106 0.92 -16.28 -1.59
N ALA A 107 -0.38 -16.26 -1.88
CA ALA A 107 -1.08 -17.31 -2.58
C ALA A 107 -2.05 -16.72 -3.61
N ASP A 108 -1.81 -17.01 -4.89
CA ASP A 108 -2.72 -16.75 -5.99
C ASP A 108 -3.26 -18.06 -6.55
N ALA A 109 -4.56 -18.10 -6.81
CA ALA A 109 -5.22 -19.24 -7.40
C ALA A 109 -6.24 -18.81 -8.46
N THR A 110 -6.25 -19.53 -9.57
CA THR A 110 -7.36 -19.52 -10.53
C THR A 110 -7.99 -20.90 -10.52
N PHE A 111 -9.26 -20.95 -10.12
CA PHE A 111 -10.10 -22.14 -10.23
C PHE A 111 -11.00 -22.02 -11.45
N THR A 112 -11.12 -23.07 -12.26
CA THR A 112 -12.03 -23.13 -13.42
C THR A 112 -12.74 -24.47 -13.45
N TYR A 113 -14.07 -24.47 -13.58
CA TYR A 113 -14.87 -25.68 -13.74
C TYR A 113 -16.07 -25.41 -14.65
N GLY A 114 -16.04 -25.96 -15.86
CA GLY A 114 -17.04 -25.64 -16.89
C GLY A 114 -17.07 -24.14 -17.15
N ASN A 115 -18.25 -23.53 -17.01
CA ASN A 115 -18.45 -22.10 -17.24
C ASN A 115 -18.21 -21.23 -15.99
N PHE A 116 -17.81 -21.85 -14.88
CA PHE A 116 -17.41 -21.14 -13.67
C PHE A 116 -15.91 -20.91 -13.66
N SER A 117 -15.49 -19.71 -13.27
CA SER A 117 -14.11 -19.42 -12.87
C SER A 117 -14.07 -18.57 -11.62
N MET A 118 -12.98 -18.66 -10.87
CA MET A 118 -12.78 -17.87 -9.67
C MET A 118 -11.30 -17.56 -9.51
N MET A 119 -10.99 -16.28 -9.45
CA MET A 119 -9.65 -15.80 -9.09
C MET A 119 -9.61 -15.55 -7.59
N THR A 120 -8.52 -15.92 -6.92
CA THR A 120 -8.29 -15.65 -5.50
C THR A 120 -6.85 -15.22 -5.31
N SER A 121 -6.63 -14.18 -4.51
CA SER A 121 -5.31 -13.70 -4.09
C SER A 121 -5.34 -13.48 -2.59
N VAL A 122 -4.36 -14.00 -1.87
CA VAL A 122 -4.21 -13.85 -0.42
C VAL A 122 -2.76 -13.50 -0.13
N GLY A 123 -2.54 -12.45 0.65
CA GLY A 123 -1.23 -12.10 1.17
C GLY A 123 -1.30 -11.98 2.69
N TYR A 124 -0.41 -12.66 3.40
CA TYR A 124 -0.18 -12.48 4.82
C TYR A 124 1.26 -12.01 5.05
N MET A 125 1.45 -10.98 5.85
CA MET A 125 2.75 -10.42 6.19
C MET A 125 2.88 -10.14 7.68
N ASP A 126 4.04 -10.48 8.20
CA ASP A 126 4.51 -10.18 9.56
C ASP A 126 5.78 -9.35 9.43
N VAL A 127 5.81 -8.20 10.09
CA VAL A 127 6.92 -7.24 9.95
C VAL A 127 7.47 -6.87 11.32
N ASP A 128 8.74 -7.24 11.53
CA ASP A 128 9.53 -6.86 12.68
C ASP A 128 10.38 -5.63 12.29
N VAL A 129 10.29 -4.53 13.04
CA VAL A 129 11.17 -3.37 12.88
C VAL A 129 12.00 -3.21 14.16
N GLU A 130 13.31 -3.04 14.02
CA GLU A 130 14.20 -2.93 15.18
C GLU A 130 13.95 -1.64 15.98
N GLU A 131 14.12 -1.73 17.30
CA GLU A 131 13.97 -0.61 18.23
C GLU A 131 15.08 0.43 17.98
N GLN A 132 14.69 1.70 17.86
CA GLN A 132 15.61 2.82 17.68
C GLN A 132 15.58 3.75 18.89
N ASP A 133 16.70 3.85 19.62
CA ASP A 133 16.89 4.78 20.74
C ASP A 133 15.74 4.78 21.78
N GLY A 134 15.16 3.61 22.09
CA GLY A 134 14.04 3.50 23.03
C GLY A 134 12.64 3.61 22.40
N PHE A 135 12.55 3.75 21.08
CA PHE A 135 11.32 3.85 20.31
C PHE A 135 11.13 2.60 19.45
N ASN A 136 9.93 2.00 19.51
CA ASN A 136 9.56 0.84 18.71
C ASN A 136 8.76 1.28 17.47
N PRO A 137 9.41 1.52 16.32
CA PRO A 137 8.71 1.79 15.08
C PRO A 137 7.87 0.58 14.62
N VAL A 138 6.87 0.85 13.80
CA VAL A 138 6.13 -0.18 13.05
C VAL A 138 6.15 0.18 11.57
N ALA A 139 5.98 -0.81 10.70
CA ALA A 139 5.93 -0.56 9.27
C ALA A 139 4.65 0.20 8.90
N PRO A 140 4.76 1.43 8.36
CA PRO A 140 3.59 2.16 7.92
C PRO A 140 3.01 1.53 6.65
N LEU A 141 1.70 1.66 6.47
CA LEU A 141 0.94 1.27 5.28
C LEU A 141 1.13 -0.20 4.88
N THR A 142 1.42 -1.05 5.86
CA THR A 142 1.72 -2.47 5.67
C THR A 142 0.68 -3.31 6.40
N PRO A 143 -0.49 -3.58 5.78
CA PRO A 143 -1.51 -4.44 6.37
C PRO A 143 -0.98 -5.87 6.51
N ASP A 144 -1.35 -6.55 7.58
CA ASP A 144 -0.93 -7.93 7.84
C ASP A 144 -1.65 -8.94 6.93
N LEU A 145 -2.90 -8.65 6.53
CA LEU A 145 -3.71 -9.50 5.67
C LEU A 145 -4.35 -8.73 4.52
N THR A 146 -4.22 -9.29 3.33
CA THR A 146 -4.96 -8.88 2.13
C THR A 146 -5.63 -10.08 1.49
N LEU A 147 -6.83 -9.87 0.96
CA LEU A 147 -7.62 -10.89 0.27
C LEU A 147 -8.33 -10.26 -0.91
N ALA A 148 -8.33 -10.94 -2.05
CA ALA A 148 -9.20 -10.63 -3.17
C ALA A 148 -9.80 -11.93 -3.72
N ILE A 149 -11.10 -11.94 -4.01
CA ILE A 149 -11.79 -13.07 -4.62
C ILE A 149 -12.76 -12.56 -5.69
N GLY A 150 -12.70 -13.19 -6.86
CA GLY A 150 -13.48 -12.80 -8.03
C GLY A 150 -14.15 -14.00 -8.70
N PRO A 151 -15.29 -14.50 -8.16
CA PRO A 151 -16.08 -15.53 -8.83
C PRO A 151 -16.78 -14.98 -10.07
N GLN A 152 -16.84 -15.81 -11.10
CA GLN A 152 -17.48 -15.52 -12.36
C GLN A 152 -18.17 -16.76 -12.91
N TYR A 153 -19.36 -16.59 -13.49
CA TYR A 153 -20.05 -17.65 -14.21
C TYR A 153 -20.58 -17.13 -15.56
N THR A 154 -20.43 -17.93 -16.61
CA THR A 154 -21.00 -17.65 -17.93
C THR A 154 -22.20 -18.57 -18.18
N PHE A 155 -23.38 -17.97 -18.25
CA PHE A 155 -24.60 -18.64 -18.71
C PHE A 155 -24.60 -18.64 -20.24
N GLU A 156 -24.61 -19.82 -20.84
CA GLU A 156 -24.86 -20.01 -22.26
C GLU A 156 -26.38 -20.05 -22.48
N LEU A 157 -26.88 -19.28 -23.45
CA LEU A 157 -28.30 -19.19 -23.77
C LEU A 157 -28.62 -19.98 -25.05
N ASP A 158 -29.89 -20.35 -25.20
CA ASP A 158 -30.40 -20.92 -26.44
C ASP A 158 -30.19 -19.92 -27.59
N GLY A 159 -29.47 -20.35 -28.64
CA GLY A 159 -29.10 -19.49 -29.77
C GLY A 159 -27.63 -19.07 -29.80
N GLY A 160 -26.84 -19.39 -28.77
CA GLY A 160 -25.40 -19.14 -28.72
C GLY A 160 -24.99 -17.83 -28.04
N ASP A 161 -25.97 -17.04 -27.60
CA ASP A 161 -25.72 -15.85 -26.78
C ASP A 161 -25.19 -16.26 -25.40
N SER A 162 -24.55 -15.33 -24.68
CA SER A 162 -24.07 -15.55 -23.33
C SER A 162 -24.32 -14.39 -22.39
N ILE A 163 -24.52 -14.72 -21.11
CA ILE A 163 -24.53 -13.76 -20.00
C ILE A 163 -23.44 -14.15 -19.02
N ARG A 164 -22.47 -13.27 -18.82
CA ARG A 164 -21.40 -13.42 -17.83
C ARG A 164 -21.74 -12.60 -16.59
N VAL A 165 -21.74 -13.24 -15.43
CA VAL A 165 -21.92 -12.58 -14.14
C VAL A 165 -20.64 -12.72 -13.34
N ARG A 166 -20.11 -11.59 -12.85
CA ARG A 166 -18.93 -11.52 -11.99
C ARG A 166 -19.24 -10.69 -10.76
N ALA A 167 -18.72 -11.13 -9.63
CA ALA A 167 -18.60 -10.31 -8.43
C ALA A 167 -17.12 -10.28 -8.03
N ASP A 168 -16.67 -9.18 -7.45
CA ASP A 168 -15.33 -9.05 -6.89
C ASP A 168 -15.45 -8.55 -5.46
N TYR A 169 -14.82 -9.25 -4.53
CA TYR A 169 -14.65 -8.83 -3.14
C TYR A 169 -13.17 -8.65 -2.86
N SER A 170 -12.79 -7.53 -2.25
CA SER A 170 -11.44 -7.33 -1.72
C SER A 170 -11.49 -6.87 -0.28
N TYR A 171 -10.52 -7.32 0.50
CA TYR A 171 -10.32 -6.99 1.90
C TYR A 171 -8.86 -6.61 2.12
N ARG A 172 -8.66 -5.59 2.96
CA ARG A 172 -7.36 -5.20 3.49
C ARG A 172 -7.53 -4.97 4.98
N ALA A 173 -6.68 -5.59 5.79
CA ALA A 173 -6.69 -5.39 7.23
C ALA A 173 -6.32 -3.96 7.63
N GLU A 174 -6.48 -3.68 8.92
CA GLU A 174 -6.01 -2.44 9.54
C GLU A 174 -4.49 -2.30 9.40
N MET A 175 -4.01 -1.06 9.42
CA MET A 175 -2.59 -0.73 9.27
C MET A 175 -2.30 0.64 9.86
N TYR A 176 -1.04 0.93 10.18
CA TYR A 176 -0.65 2.25 10.67
C TYR A 176 -0.35 3.21 9.52
N GLY A 177 -0.84 4.45 9.59
CA GLY A 177 -0.57 5.50 8.60
C GLY A 177 0.79 6.17 8.76
N GLU A 178 1.41 5.98 9.92
CA GLU A 178 2.70 6.52 10.33
C GLU A 178 3.57 5.39 10.89
N PRO A 179 4.89 5.56 10.99
CA PRO A 179 5.81 4.53 11.48
C PRO A 179 5.76 4.37 13.01
N THR A 180 4.57 4.24 13.59
CA THR A 180 4.31 4.22 15.02
C THR A 180 2.94 3.61 15.33
N SER A 181 2.89 2.78 16.36
CA SER A 181 1.65 2.16 16.88
C SER A 181 1.04 2.89 18.07
N ALA A 182 1.53 4.10 18.38
CA ALA A 182 1.12 4.89 19.53
C ALA A 182 -0.36 5.34 19.38
N PRO A 183 -1.30 4.85 20.22
CA PRO A 183 -2.73 5.14 20.06
C PRO A 183 -3.08 6.63 20.13
N GLU A 184 -2.31 7.41 20.89
CA GLU A 184 -2.50 8.85 21.03
C GLU A 184 -2.29 9.64 19.73
N ARG A 185 -1.65 9.04 18.72
CA ARG A 185 -1.47 9.67 17.41
C ARG A 185 -2.69 9.50 16.51
N MET A 186 -3.54 8.51 16.80
CA MET A 186 -4.81 8.27 16.10
C MET A 186 -4.64 8.08 14.57
N THR A 187 -3.50 7.54 14.15
CA THR A 187 -3.13 7.35 12.73
C THR A 187 -3.26 5.91 12.25
N GLU A 188 -3.83 5.01 13.05
CA GLU A 188 -4.30 3.72 12.59
C GLU A 188 -5.45 3.88 11.57
N LEU A 189 -5.35 3.14 10.46
CA LEU A 189 -6.37 3.04 9.43
C LEU A 189 -7.13 1.74 9.65
N ASP A 190 -8.44 1.85 9.76
CA ASP A 190 -9.33 0.70 9.90
C ASP A 190 -9.24 -0.23 8.68
N SER A 191 -9.58 -1.50 8.90
CA SER A 191 -9.74 -2.46 7.80
C SER A 191 -10.77 -1.99 6.78
N ARG A 192 -10.62 -2.42 5.52
CA ARG A 192 -11.49 -2.02 4.41
C ARG A 192 -11.90 -3.22 3.59
N GLU A 193 -13.19 -3.27 3.26
CA GLU A 193 -13.76 -4.20 2.28
C GLU A 193 -14.41 -3.46 1.10
N LEU A 194 -14.29 -4.00 -0.12
CA LEU A 194 -14.92 -3.44 -1.31
C LEU A 194 -15.60 -4.55 -2.11
N VAL A 195 -16.82 -4.29 -2.56
CA VAL A 195 -17.59 -5.20 -3.40
C VAL A 195 -17.96 -4.53 -4.73
N ASN A 196 -17.71 -5.24 -5.82
CA ASN A 196 -18.03 -4.84 -7.18
C ASN A 196 -18.80 -5.95 -7.90
N PHE A 197 -19.52 -5.60 -8.96
CA PHE A 197 -20.10 -6.59 -9.88
C PHE A 197 -20.06 -6.13 -11.34
N ASP A 198 -20.13 -7.10 -12.25
CA ASP A 198 -20.25 -6.90 -13.69
C ASP A 198 -21.18 -8.00 -14.26
N ILE A 199 -22.25 -7.59 -14.92
CA ILE A 199 -23.18 -8.47 -15.63
C ILE A 199 -23.14 -8.08 -17.10
N ALA A 200 -22.60 -8.95 -17.95
CA ALA A 200 -22.36 -8.67 -19.35
C ALA A 200 -23.14 -9.63 -20.25
N TYR A 201 -23.86 -9.10 -21.23
CA TYR A 201 -24.47 -9.85 -22.31
C TYR A 201 -23.61 -9.73 -23.57
N THR A 202 -23.39 -10.87 -24.24
CA THR A 202 -22.71 -10.97 -25.54
C THR A 202 -23.55 -11.85 -26.48
N PRO A 203 -23.93 -11.37 -27.67
CA PRO A 203 -24.65 -12.17 -28.66
C PRO A 203 -23.75 -13.24 -29.29
N ALA A 204 -24.34 -14.28 -29.88
CA ALA A 204 -23.64 -15.42 -30.47
C ALA A 204 -22.61 -15.10 -31.57
N ASN A 205 -22.72 -13.92 -32.18
CA ASN A 205 -21.79 -13.45 -33.21
C ASN A 205 -20.66 -12.56 -32.67
N ASP A 206 -20.57 -12.41 -31.33
CA ASP A 206 -19.58 -11.59 -30.62
C ASP A 206 -19.51 -10.12 -31.08
N ALA A 207 -20.56 -9.63 -31.76
CA ALA A 207 -20.51 -8.32 -32.42
C ALA A 207 -20.45 -7.15 -31.41
N TYR A 208 -20.95 -7.34 -30.20
CA TYR A 208 -20.91 -6.33 -29.14
C TYR A 208 -21.02 -6.94 -27.75
N THR A 209 -20.75 -6.15 -26.73
CA THR A 209 -21.07 -6.48 -25.34
C THR A 209 -21.82 -5.31 -24.70
N VAL A 210 -22.91 -5.61 -24.02
CA VAL A 210 -23.61 -4.66 -23.12
C VAL A 210 -23.45 -5.16 -21.70
N ALA A 211 -22.93 -4.33 -20.80
CA ALA A 211 -22.73 -4.69 -19.41
C ALA A 211 -23.34 -3.68 -18.45
N LEU A 212 -24.00 -4.17 -17.41
CA LEU A 212 -24.33 -3.41 -16.20
C LEU A 212 -23.22 -3.67 -15.18
N TYR A 213 -22.66 -2.62 -14.60
CA TYR A 213 -21.63 -2.76 -13.58
C TYR A 213 -21.93 -1.91 -12.35
N GLY A 214 -21.34 -2.34 -11.23
CA GLY A 214 -21.30 -1.60 -9.98
C GLY A 214 -19.90 -1.66 -9.37
N ARG A 215 -19.39 -0.54 -8.86
CA ARG A 215 -18.14 -0.43 -8.11
C ARG A 215 -18.42 0.13 -6.73
N ASN A 216 -17.74 -0.40 -5.70
CA ASN A 216 -17.96 -0.06 -4.30
C ASN A 216 -19.47 0.00 -3.97
N ILE A 217 -20.19 -1.11 -4.20
CA ILE A 217 -21.66 -1.11 -4.24
C ILE A 217 -22.33 -0.85 -2.89
N PHE A 218 -21.56 -0.90 -1.80
CA PHE A 218 -22.00 -0.57 -0.44
C PHE A 218 -21.63 0.85 -0.01
N ASP A 219 -21.02 1.65 -0.90
CA ASP A 219 -20.52 3.00 -0.63
C ASP A 219 -19.57 3.07 0.58
N GLU A 220 -18.66 2.10 0.69
CA GLU A 220 -17.67 2.06 1.76
C GLU A 220 -16.79 3.32 1.72
N ARG A 221 -16.67 3.99 2.88
CA ARG A 221 -15.86 5.20 3.07
C ARG A 221 -14.76 4.90 4.06
N TYR A 222 -13.53 5.01 3.60
CA TYR A 222 -12.36 4.59 4.34
C TYR A 222 -11.23 5.60 4.17
N ASP A 223 -10.21 5.47 5.00
CA ASP A 223 -9.05 6.35 4.97
C ASP A 223 -7.96 5.77 4.08
N ASN A 224 -7.34 6.63 3.28
CA ASN A 224 -6.14 6.31 2.50
C ASN A 224 -4.87 6.66 3.27
N ALA A 225 -4.92 7.70 4.10
CA ALA A 225 -3.82 8.11 4.96
C ALA A 225 -4.35 8.91 6.16
N ARG A 226 -3.61 8.83 7.26
CA ARG A 226 -3.75 9.72 8.42
C ARG A 226 -2.38 10.23 8.82
N LEU A 227 -2.30 11.51 9.19
CA LEU A 227 -1.08 12.13 9.68
C LEU A 227 -1.38 12.98 10.91
N TYR A 228 -0.62 12.76 11.99
CA TYR A 228 -0.75 13.54 13.21
C TYR A 228 0.14 14.77 13.16
N THR A 229 -0.47 15.95 13.26
CA THR A 229 0.25 17.23 13.16
C THR A 229 0.60 17.84 14.52
N GLY A 230 0.11 17.27 15.63
CA GLY A 230 0.32 17.78 16.99
C GLY A 230 -0.93 18.39 17.60
N ASP A 231 -1.68 19.18 16.84
CA ASP A 231 -2.92 19.84 17.27
C ASP A 231 -4.17 19.32 16.54
N TYR A 232 -4.01 18.76 15.34
CA TYR A 232 -5.08 18.06 14.61
C TYR A 232 -4.54 16.87 13.80
N ILE A 233 -5.45 16.11 13.19
CA ILE A 233 -5.14 14.99 12.30
C ILE A 233 -5.50 15.40 10.87
N LEU A 234 -4.57 15.22 9.94
CA LEU A 234 -4.88 15.25 8.52
C LEU A 234 -5.39 13.87 8.11
N GLN A 235 -6.63 13.81 7.64
CA GLN A 235 -7.27 12.59 7.16
C GLN A 235 -7.48 12.68 5.65
N VAL A 236 -6.92 11.72 4.92
CA VAL A 236 -7.09 11.60 3.47
C VAL A 236 -8.14 10.52 3.20
N LEU A 237 -9.33 10.94 2.80
CA LEU A 237 -10.46 10.05 2.56
C LEU A 237 -10.39 9.35 1.19
N SER A 238 -11.11 8.26 1.07
CA SER A 238 -11.40 7.59 -0.19
C SER A 238 -12.20 8.49 -1.15
N ASN A 239 -11.87 8.42 -2.45
CA ASN A 239 -12.56 9.17 -3.51
C ASN A 239 -13.32 8.26 -4.50
N ASP A 240 -13.21 6.95 -4.34
CA ASP A 240 -13.97 5.90 -5.02
C ASP A 240 -15.33 5.70 -4.34
N ALA A 241 -16.22 6.68 -4.54
CA ALA A 241 -17.62 6.55 -4.19
C ALA A 241 -18.29 5.38 -4.93
N SER A 242 -19.45 4.94 -4.42
CA SER A 242 -20.27 3.97 -5.14
C SER A 242 -20.62 4.46 -6.55
N GLU A 243 -20.35 3.62 -7.56
CA GLU A 243 -20.57 3.94 -8.97
C GLU A 243 -21.33 2.81 -9.65
N PHE A 244 -22.38 3.14 -10.40
CA PHE A 244 -23.12 2.21 -11.24
C PHE A 244 -23.21 2.76 -12.65
N GLY A 245 -23.11 1.87 -13.64
CA GLY A 245 -23.16 2.29 -15.03
C GLY A 245 -23.48 1.18 -16.00
N VAL A 246 -23.72 1.59 -17.23
CA VAL A 246 -23.86 0.70 -18.38
C VAL A 246 -22.68 0.92 -19.31
N ARG A 247 -22.07 -0.16 -19.75
CA ARG A 247 -20.94 -0.17 -20.68
C ARG A 247 -21.36 -0.86 -21.97
N PHE A 248 -20.99 -0.26 -23.10
CA PHE A 248 -21.12 -0.87 -24.42
C PHE A 248 -19.72 -0.97 -25.05
N SER A 249 -19.38 -2.13 -25.61
CA SER A 249 -18.16 -2.32 -26.39
C SER A 249 -18.47 -3.08 -27.68
N THR A 250 -17.72 -2.79 -28.74
CA THR A 250 -17.80 -3.42 -30.06
C THR A 250 -16.39 -3.37 -30.66
N GLU A 251 -16.01 -4.38 -31.43
CA GLU A 251 -14.79 -4.36 -32.23
C GLU A 251 -15.16 -4.23 -33.72
N PHE A 252 -14.31 -3.55 -34.50
CA PHE A 252 -14.52 -3.25 -35.93
C PHE A 252 -13.37 -3.78 -36.78
#